data_AF-A0A7J8NWE3-F1
#
_entry.id   AF-A0A7J8NWE3-F1
#
_cell.length_a   1.000
_cell.length_b   1.000
_cell.length_c   1.000
_cell.angle_alpha   90.00
_cell.angle_beta   90.00
_cell.angle_gamma   90.00
#
_symmetry.space_group_name_H-M   'P 1'
#
loop_
_entity.id
_entity.type
_entity.pdbx_description
1 polymer ?
#
loop_
_entity_poly.entity_id
_entity_poly.type
_entity_poly.pdbx_seq_one_letter_code
_entity_poly.pdbx_strand_id
1 'polypeptide(L)'
;MVVVGIVGYVKTPRGLRTLGSVWAQHLSEEVKRRFYKHWCKSKKKAFTKYSKKLETEDGKNDIQLQLEKLKKYCTVIRVLAHTQIRKMKGLKQKKAHLMEIQVNGGTIAQKVDFAYGFFEKRIPVDAVFQKDEMIDITGVTKGNGFEGVVTRWGVTRLPRKTHRGLRKVA
;
A
#
# COMPACT_ATOMS: atom_id res chain seq x y z
N MET A 1 10.35 5.15 2.43
CA MET A 1 9.73 3.85 2.04
C MET A 1 10.65 3.11 1.09
N VAL A 2 10.38 1.84 0.78
CA VAL A 2 11.12 1.09 -0.27
C VAL A 2 10.13 0.67 -1.35
N VAL A 3 10.48 0.93 -2.61
CA VAL A 3 9.69 0.51 -3.78
C VAL A 3 10.06 -0.92 -4.14
N VAL A 4 9.04 -1.77 -4.28
CA VAL A 4 9.19 -3.21 -4.48
C VAL A 4 8.41 -3.74 -5.68
N GLY A 5 7.71 -2.88 -6.41
CA GLY A 5 7.00 -3.28 -7.61
C GLY A 5 6.28 -2.14 -8.31
N ILE A 6 5.70 -2.44 -9.46
CA ILE A 6 4.83 -1.59 -10.28
C ILE A 6 3.54 -2.34 -10.52
N VAL A 7 2.42 -1.63 -10.49
CA VAL A 7 1.12 -2.11 -10.95
C VAL A 7 0.63 -1.14 -12.01
N GLY A 8 0.29 -1.67 -13.19
CA GLY A 8 -0.33 -0.89 -14.24
C GLY A 8 -1.83 -1.12 -14.30
N TYR A 9 -2.55 -0.03 -14.51
CA TYR A 9 -3.99 0.01 -14.61
C TYR A 9 -4.41 0.48 -16.00
N VAL A 10 -5.35 -0.22 -16.60
CA VAL A 10 -6.00 0.13 -17.87
C VAL A 10 -7.39 0.68 -17.60
N LYS A 11 -7.78 1.74 -18.31
CA LYS A 11 -9.13 2.29 -18.27
C LYS A 11 -10.08 1.37 -19.04
N THR A 12 -11.12 0.90 -18.36
CA THR A 12 -12.23 0.15 -18.95
C THR A 12 -13.54 0.93 -18.73
N PRO A 13 -14.65 0.60 -19.43
CA PRO A 13 -15.93 1.26 -19.20
C PRO A 13 -16.44 1.18 -17.76
N ARG A 14 -15.99 0.18 -16.98
CA ARG A 14 -16.35 -0.01 -15.56
C ARG A 14 -15.36 0.61 -14.58
N GLY A 15 -14.38 1.38 -15.07
CA GLY A 15 -13.32 1.98 -14.28
C GLY A 15 -11.94 1.38 -14.55
N LEU A 16 -10.99 1.61 -13.65
CA LEU A 16 -9.61 1.13 -13.78
C LEU A 16 -9.52 -0.36 -13.41
N ARG A 17 -8.89 -1.15 -14.27
CA ARG A 17 -8.60 -2.57 -14.05
C ARG A 17 -7.09 -2.79 -14.03
N THR A 18 -6.60 -3.62 -13.11
CA THR A 18 -5.20 -4.05 -13.11
C THR A 18 -4.89 -4.86 -14.37
N LEU A 19 -3.89 -4.43 -15.12
CA LEU A 19 -3.40 -5.16 -16.29
C LEU A 19 -2.33 -6.18 -15.89
N GLY A 20 -1.42 -5.77 -15.02
CA GLY A 20 -0.32 -6.60 -14.55
C GLY A 20 0.48 -5.91 -13.46
N SER A 21 1.29 -6.69 -12.76
CA SER A 21 2.21 -6.21 -11.73
C SER A 21 3.59 -6.79 -11.94
N VAL A 22 4.61 -5.95 -11.92
CA VAL A 22 6.02 -6.35 -11.95
C VAL A 22 6.59 -6.12 -10.56
N TRP A 23 7.37 -7.06 -10.05
CA TRP A 23 7.97 -6.97 -8.71
C TRP A 23 9.50 -6.87 -8.82
N ALA A 24 10.12 -6.30 -7.79
CA ALA A 24 11.56 -6.30 -7.64
C ALA A 24 12.11 -7.71 -7.36
N GLN A 25 13.38 -7.94 -7.69
CA GLN A 25 14.04 -9.23 -7.49
C GLN A 25 14.22 -9.52 -6.00
N HIS A 26 14.82 -8.58 -5.28
CA HIS A 26 15.16 -8.74 -3.88
C HIS A 26 14.12 -8.06 -2.97
N LEU A 27 13.17 -8.86 -2.51
CA LEU A 27 12.18 -8.42 -1.54
C LEU A 27 12.63 -8.64 -0.10
N SER A 28 12.53 -7.58 0.72
CA SER A 28 12.82 -7.64 2.15
C SER A 28 11.89 -8.61 2.91
N GLU A 29 12.40 -9.19 3.99
CA GLU A 29 11.63 -10.11 4.83
C GLU A 29 10.36 -9.44 5.41
N GLU A 30 10.42 -8.14 5.71
CA GLU A 30 9.31 -7.37 6.27
C GLU A 30 8.08 -7.33 5.34
N VAL A 31 8.32 -7.26 4.02
CA VAL A 31 7.26 -7.35 3.00
C VAL A 31 6.82 -8.78 2.80
N LYS A 32 7.76 -9.74 2.79
CA LYS A 32 7.41 -11.16 2.68
C LYS A 32 6.46 -11.58 3.82
N ARG A 33 6.65 -11.03 5.03
CA ARG A 33 5.72 -11.18 6.17
C ARG A 33 4.30 -10.72 5.86
N ARG A 34 4.09 -9.79 4.92
CA ARG A 34 2.75 -9.31 4.52
C ARG A 34 1.87 -10.44 3.97
N PHE A 35 2.47 -11.36 3.24
CA PHE A 35 1.81 -12.49 2.56
C PHE A 35 1.54 -13.71 3.45
N TYR A 36 1.90 -13.66 4.74
CA TYR A 36 1.62 -14.71 5.69
C TYR A 36 0.81 -14.19 6.88
N LYS A 37 -0.20 -14.95 7.30
CA LYS A 37 -0.88 -14.72 8.58
C LYS A 37 0.01 -15.19 9.74
N HIS A 38 0.59 -16.39 9.62
CA HIS A 38 1.48 -16.98 10.63
C HIS A 38 2.90 -17.15 10.09
N TRP A 39 3.70 -16.08 10.09
CA TRP A 39 5.06 -16.09 9.54
C TRP A 39 5.97 -17.17 10.14
N CYS A 40 6.01 -17.29 11.47
CA CYS A 40 6.96 -18.19 12.15
C CYS A 40 6.69 -19.68 11.87
N LYS A 41 5.42 -20.06 11.65
CA LYS A 41 5.01 -21.44 11.34
C LYS A 41 5.02 -21.75 9.84
N SER A 42 5.24 -20.75 8.99
CA SER A 42 5.19 -20.91 7.54
C SER A 42 6.55 -21.32 6.96
N LYS A 43 6.53 -21.98 5.80
CA LYS A 43 7.75 -22.32 5.03
C LYS A 43 8.43 -21.10 4.36
N LYS A 44 7.85 -19.90 4.46
CA LYS A 44 8.39 -18.61 3.98
C LYS A 44 8.83 -18.60 2.50
N LYS A 45 8.05 -19.28 1.63
CA LYS A 45 8.33 -19.43 0.18
C LYS A 45 7.80 -18.29 -0.73
N ALA A 46 7.31 -17.19 -0.17
CA ALA A 46 6.81 -16.07 -0.97
C ALA A 46 7.94 -15.47 -1.82
N PHE A 47 7.67 -15.29 -3.12
CA PHE A 47 8.58 -14.74 -4.13
C PHE A 47 9.89 -15.52 -4.37
N THR A 48 10.05 -16.74 -3.83
CA THR A 48 11.28 -17.52 -4.06
C THR A 48 11.45 -17.93 -5.52
N LYS A 49 10.37 -18.40 -6.17
CA LYS A 49 10.39 -18.72 -7.61
C LYS A 49 10.54 -17.48 -8.48
N TYR A 50 9.91 -16.37 -8.08
CA TYR A 50 9.97 -15.11 -8.82
C TYR A 50 11.39 -14.52 -8.82
N SER A 51 12.05 -14.50 -7.66
CA SER A 51 13.44 -14.07 -7.54
C SER A 51 14.40 -14.93 -8.37
N LYS A 52 14.19 -16.25 -8.41
CA LYS A 52 14.99 -17.17 -9.23
C LYS A 52 14.75 -17.00 -10.72
N LYS A 53 13.52 -16.71 -11.14
CA LYS A 53 13.21 -16.42 -12.54
C LYS A 53 14.03 -15.23 -13.04
N LEU A 54 14.19 -14.20 -12.22
CA LEU A 54 15.00 -13.02 -12.53
C LEU A 54 16.51 -13.27 -12.65
N GLU A 55 17.00 -14.42 -12.18
CA GLU A 55 18.41 -14.81 -12.34
C GLU A 55 18.71 -15.29 -13.76
N THR A 56 17.72 -15.83 -14.49
CA THR A 56 17.90 -16.31 -15.87
C THR A 56 17.61 -15.20 -16.88
N GLU A 57 18.31 -15.21 -18.01
CA GLU A 57 18.12 -14.22 -19.09
C GLU A 57 16.70 -14.27 -19.65
N ASP A 58 16.13 -15.46 -19.83
CA ASP A 58 14.73 -15.63 -20.27
C ASP A 58 13.73 -14.95 -19.32
N GLY A 59 14.01 -15.00 -18.02
CA GLY A 59 13.13 -14.39 -17.02
C GLY A 59 13.24 -12.87 -16.98
N LYS A 60 14.43 -12.31 -17.23
CA LYS A 60 14.62 -10.87 -17.43
C LYS A 60 13.89 -10.39 -18.68
N ASN A 61 13.97 -11.16 -19.77
CA ASN A 61 13.25 -10.86 -21.01
C ASN A 61 11.73 -10.87 -20.83
N ASP A 62 11.18 -11.82 -20.06
CA ASP A 62 9.75 -11.83 -19.72
C ASP A 62 9.32 -10.58 -18.94
N ILE A 63 10.15 -10.10 -18.02
CA ILE A 63 9.84 -8.89 -17.25
C ILE A 63 9.92 -7.64 -18.12
N GLN A 64 10.89 -7.59 -19.03
CA GLN A 64 10.97 -6.51 -20.01
C GLN A 64 9.71 -6.46 -20.90
N LEU A 65 9.24 -7.62 -21.37
CA LEU A 65 7.96 -7.76 -22.07
C LEU A 65 6.76 -7.31 -21.23
N GLN A 66 6.75 -7.62 -19.93
CA GLN A 66 5.72 -7.13 -19.03
C GLN A 66 5.77 -5.61 -18.91
N LEU A 67 6.94 -5.01 -18.72
CA LEU A 67 7.11 -3.56 -18.66
C LEU A 67 6.63 -2.90 -19.96
N GLU A 68 6.97 -3.44 -21.12
CA GLU A 68 6.49 -2.95 -22.42
C GLU A 68 4.97 -3.01 -22.56
N LYS A 69 4.33 -4.09 -22.08
CA LYS A 69 2.86 -4.18 -22.02
C LYS A 69 2.27 -3.08 -21.13
N LEU A 70 2.89 -2.78 -19.99
CA LEU A 70 2.45 -1.68 -19.13
C LEU A 70 2.60 -0.33 -19.83
N LYS A 71 3.72 -0.09 -20.52
CA LYS A 71 3.95 1.14 -21.29
C LYS A 71 2.92 1.35 -22.39
N LYS A 72 2.53 0.27 -23.08
CA LYS A 72 1.63 0.35 -24.24
C LYS A 72 0.16 0.50 -23.89
N TYR A 73 -0.33 -0.23 -22.88
CA TYR A 73 -1.77 -0.37 -22.63
C TYR A 73 -2.27 0.31 -21.35
N CYS A 74 -1.40 0.56 -20.36
CA CYS A 74 -1.86 1.15 -19.11
C CYS A 74 -2.04 2.65 -19.23
N THR A 75 -3.10 3.16 -18.64
CA THR A 75 -3.35 4.61 -18.52
C THR A 75 -2.80 5.18 -17.22
N VAL A 76 -2.75 4.36 -16.17
CA VAL A 76 -2.27 4.76 -14.84
C VAL A 76 -1.24 3.76 -14.36
N ILE A 77 -0.12 4.27 -13.84
CA ILE A 77 0.96 3.49 -13.25
C ILE A 77 1.03 3.80 -11.76
N ARG A 78 1.11 2.77 -10.94
CA ARG A 78 1.27 2.86 -9.49
C ARG A 78 2.49 2.05 -9.06
N VAL A 79 3.25 2.57 -8.12
CA VAL A 79 4.33 1.82 -7.46
C VAL A 79 3.80 1.11 -6.24
N LEU A 80 4.24 -0.13 -6.05
CA LEU A 80 4.08 -0.87 -4.80
C LEU A 80 5.22 -0.49 -3.88
N ALA A 81 4.90 0.22 -2.82
CA ALA A 81 5.86 0.67 -1.84
C ALA A 81 5.48 0.17 -0.44
N HIS A 82 6.50 -0.13 0.36
CA HIS A 82 6.28 -0.56 1.73
C HIS A 82 7.06 0.27 2.75
N THR A 83 6.52 0.31 3.97
CA THR A 83 7.17 0.92 5.12
C THR A 83 8.23 0.00 5.73
N GLN A 84 9.25 0.57 6.36
CA GLN A 84 10.33 -0.15 7.03
C GLN A 84 10.11 -0.12 8.55
N ILE A 85 9.10 -0.86 9.02
CA ILE A 85 8.63 -0.75 10.40
C ILE A 85 9.68 -1.20 11.41
N ARG A 86 10.56 -2.16 11.05
CA ARG A 86 11.60 -2.63 11.98
C ARG A 86 12.61 -1.55 12.38
N LYS A 87 12.74 -0.48 11.59
CA LYS A 87 13.62 0.64 11.91
C LYS A 87 13.06 1.52 13.03
N MET A 88 11.74 1.47 13.26
CA MET A 88 11.11 2.22 14.34
C MET A 88 11.36 1.52 15.67
N LYS A 89 12.02 2.21 16.61
CA LYS A 89 12.19 1.72 17.98
C LYS A 89 10.85 1.83 18.73
N GLY A 90 10.53 0.83 19.55
CA GLY A 90 9.32 0.83 20.41
C GLY A 90 8.08 0.14 19.84
N LEU A 91 7.99 -0.09 18.52
CA LEU A 91 6.87 -0.83 17.93
C LEU A 91 7.21 -2.32 17.80
N LYS A 92 6.38 -3.20 18.39
CA LYS A 92 6.57 -4.67 18.32
C LYS A 92 6.27 -5.27 16.93
N GLN A 93 5.59 -4.52 16.07
CA GLN A 93 5.16 -4.97 14.75
C GLN A 93 6.36 -5.14 13.80
N LYS A 94 6.48 -6.31 13.18
CA LYS A 94 7.55 -6.64 12.21
C LYS A 94 7.06 -6.77 10.76
N LYS A 95 5.76 -6.60 10.54
CA LYS A 95 5.06 -6.83 9.26
C LYS A 95 4.88 -5.49 8.57
N ALA A 96 5.53 -5.28 7.42
CA ALA A 96 5.44 -4.02 6.69
C ALA A 96 4.01 -3.72 6.22
N HIS A 97 3.68 -2.43 6.13
CA HIS A 97 2.49 -1.97 5.41
C HIS A 97 2.88 -1.79 3.95
N LEU A 98 2.18 -2.51 3.07
CA LEU A 98 2.32 -2.42 1.62
C LEU A 98 1.15 -1.61 1.09
N MET A 99 1.43 -0.62 0.24
CA MET A 99 0.44 0.25 -0.38
C MET A 99 0.85 0.59 -1.81
N GLU A 100 -0.14 0.95 -2.62
CA GLU A 100 0.09 1.46 -3.97
C GLU A 100 0.07 2.99 -3.96
N ILE A 101 1.09 3.60 -4.54
CA ILE A 101 1.21 5.05 -4.69
C ILE A 101 1.22 5.37 -6.18
N GLN A 102 0.34 6.25 -6.64
CA GLN A 102 0.28 6.62 -8.04
C GLN A 102 1.48 7.47 -8.46
N VAL A 103 2.09 7.15 -9.61
CA VAL A 103 3.16 7.97 -10.19
C VAL A 103 2.54 9.00 -11.13
N ASN A 104 2.77 10.27 -10.83
CA ASN A 104 2.28 11.41 -11.59
C ASN A 104 3.40 12.06 -12.41
N GLY A 105 3.02 12.88 -13.40
CA GLY A 105 3.96 13.56 -14.31
C GLY A 105 4.45 12.71 -15.49
N GLY A 106 4.80 13.36 -16.60
CA GLY A 106 5.36 12.72 -17.81
C GLY A 106 4.43 11.76 -18.55
N THR A 107 4.98 11.07 -19.56
CA THR A 107 4.27 10.05 -20.34
C THR A 107 4.20 8.71 -19.59
N ILE A 108 3.29 7.81 -20.00
CA ILE A 108 3.16 6.48 -19.36
C ILE A 108 4.50 5.71 -19.44
N ALA A 109 5.20 5.77 -20.56
CA ALA A 109 6.50 5.13 -20.73
C ALA A 109 7.53 5.65 -19.71
N GLN A 110 7.64 6.97 -19.58
CA GLN A 110 8.51 7.62 -18.61
C GLN A 110 8.15 7.25 -17.17
N LYS A 111 6.86 7.14 -16.84
CA LYS A 111 6.40 6.70 -15.50
C LYS A 111 6.85 5.28 -15.19
N VAL A 112 6.76 4.35 -16.15
CA VAL A 112 7.20 2.96 -15.97
C VAL A 112 8.72 2.93 -15.76
N ASP A 113 9.48 3.63 -16.58
CA ASP A 113 10.95 3.67 -16.49
C ASP A 113 11.43 4.32 -15.19
N PHE A 114 10.80 5.44 -14.81
CA PHE A 114 11.02 6.09 -13.52
C PHE A 114 10.78 5.10 -12.38
N ALA A 115 9.60 4.48 -12.35
CA ALA A 115 9.23 3.54 -11.30
C ALA A 115 10.17 2.32 -11.21
N TYR A 116 10.61 1.78 -12.35
CA TYR A 116 11.54 0.65 -12.41
C TYR A 116 12.93 1.06 -11.91
N GLY A 117 13.37 2.27 -12.25
CA GLY A 117 14.62 2.85 -11.74
C GLY A 117 14.67 3.04 -10.22
N PHE A 118 13.51 3.08 -9.54
CA PHE A 118 13.40 3.15 -8.08
C PHE A 118 13.30 1.79 -7.38
N PHE A 119 13.33 0.67 -8.10
CA PHE A 119 13.27 -0.65 -7.47
C PHE A 119 14.38 -0.85 -6.45
N GLU A 120 14.00 -1.36 -5.29
CA GLU A 120 14.89 -1.67 -4.16
C GLU A 120 15.55 -0.45 -3.51
N LYS A 121 15.37 0.74 -4.09
CA LYS A 121 15.85 2.00 -3.54
C LYS A 121 14.92 2.52 -2.45
N ARG A 122 15.52 3.26 -1.52
CA ARG A 122 14.81 3.95 -0.45
C ARG A 122 14.42 5.34 -0.93
N ILE A 123 13.13 5.66 -0.81
CA ILE A 123 12.60 7.00 -1.08
C ILE A 123 12.36 7.68 0.28
N PRO A 124 13.08 8.77 0.60
CA PRO A 124 12.85 9.55 1.80
C PRO A 124 11.62 10.46 1.63
N VAL A 125 11.08 11.00 2.72
CA VAL A 125 9.78 11.73 2.71
C VAL A 125 9.89 13.15 2.11
N ASP A 126 11.04 13.78 2.31
CA ASP A 126 11.48 15.05 1.73
C ASP A 126 11.57 15.02 0.20
N ALA A 127 11.78 13.85 -0.41
CA ALA A 127 11.71 13.67 -1.86
C ALA A 127 10.29 13.64 -2.42
N VAL A 128 9.27 13.51 -1.56
CA VAL A 128 7.85 13.39 -1.97
C VAL A 128 7.06 14.65 -1.65
N PHE A 129 7.25 15.23 -0.46
CA PHE A 129 6.52 16.40 0.00
C PHE A 129 7.45 17.57 0.23
N GLN A 130 6.98 18.77 -0.09
CA GLN A 130 7.70 19.99 0.20
C GLN A 130 7.33 20.54 1.58
N LYS A 131 8.21 21.35 2.15
CA LYS A 131 7.91 22.06 3.40
C LYS A 131 6.79 23.08 3.13
N ASP A 132 5.86 23.20 4.09
CA ASP A 132 4.73 24.14 4.06
C ASP A 132 3.70 23.87 2.93
N GLU A 133 3.73 22.68 2.33
CA GLU A 133 2.71 22.22 1.39
C GLU A 133 1.45 21.74 2.13
N MET A 134 0.26 22.07 1.60
CA MET A 134 -1.00 21.55 2.12
C MET A 134 -1.18 20.09 1.73
N ILE A 135 -1.29 19.21 2.73
CA ILE A 135 -1.45 17.77 2.52
C ILE A 135 -2.74 17.24 3.14
N ASP A 136 -3.36 16.28 2.47
CA ASP A 136 -4.49 15.54 3.01
C ASP A 136 -3.99 14.33 3.83
N ILE A 137 -4.55 14.16 5.04
CA ILE A 137 -4.21 13.04 5.93
C ILE A 137 -5.35 12.04 5.94
N THR A 138 -5.10 10.84 5.42
CA THR A 138 -6.04 9.71 5.48
C THR A 138 -5.60 8.70 6.52
N GLY A 139 -6.51 8.27 7.40
CA GLY A 139 -6.23 7.28 8.43
C GLY A 139 -7.48 6.65 9.02
N VAL A 140 -7.28 5.67 9.91
CA VAL A 140 -8.36 5.06 10.69
C VAL A 140 -8.36 5.68 12.08
N THR A 141 -9.52 6.11 12.56
CA THR A 141 -9.69 6.70 13.89
C THR A 141 -9.50 5.66 15.00
N LYS A 142 -9.28 6.12 16.22
CA LYS A 142 -9.25 5.23 17.40
C LYS A 142 -10.59 4.53 17.55
N GLY A 143 -10.57 3.21 17.68
CA GLY A 143 -11.77 2.43 17.98
C GLY A 143 -12.17 2.59 19.45
N ASN A 144 -13.42 3.00 19.69
CA ASN A 144 -13.98 3.17 21.04
C ASN A 144 -14.90 2.02 21.48
N GLY A 145 -15.11 1.00 20.65
CA GLY A 145 -15.97 -0.14 20.95
C GLY A 145 -17.46 0.18 20.82
N PHE A 146 -18.30 -0.49 21.62
CA PHE A 146 -19.74 -0.25 21.63
C PHE A 146 -20.06 1.01 22.43
N GLU A 147 -20.55 2.04 21.74
CA GLU A 147 -20.90 3.33 22.33
C GLU A 147 -22.41 3.57 22.35
N GLY A 148 -22.89 4.27 23.38
CA GLY A 148 -24.27 4.73 23.45
C GLY A 148 -24.55 5.93 22.53
N VAL A 149 -25.83 6.21 22.30
CA VAL A 149 -26.26 7.27 21.36
C VAL A 149 -25.69 8.65 21.68
N VAL A 150 -25.48 8.95 22.97
CA VAL A 150 -24.96 10.26 23.43
C VAL A 150 -23.54 10.51 22.95
N THR A 151 -22.64 9.53 23.11
CA THR A 151 -21.23 9.69 22.70
C THR A 151 -21.05 9.48 21.20
N ARG A 152 -21.86 8.59 20.62
CA ARG A 152 -21.78 8.24 19.20
C ARG A 152 -22.37 9.31 18.27
N TRP A 153 -23.48 9.92 18.67
CA TRP A 153 -24.25 10.87 17.85
C TRP A 153 -24.34 12.27 18.45
N GLY A 154 -23.79 12.49 19.64
CA GLY A 154 -23.84 13.80 20.30
C GLY A 154 -25.23 14.20 20.81
N VAL A 155 -26.18 13.26 20.94
CA VAL A 155 -27.53 13.59 21.41
C VAL A 155 -27.53 14.00 22.88
N THR A 156 -28.38 14.97 23.23
CA THR A 156 -28.55 15.43 24.61
C THR A 156 -29.08 14.29 25.49
N ARG A 157 -28.61 14.24 26.74
CA ARG A 157 -29.14 13.30 27.74
C ARG A 157 -30.56 13.72 28.13
N LEU A 158 -31.41 12.76 28.43
CA LEU A 158 -32.73 13.03 28.98
C LEU A 158 -32.62 13.68 30.39
N PRO A 159 -33.68 14.33 30.90
CA PRO A 159 -33.70 14.88 32.26
C PRO A 159 -33.51 13.81 33.35
N ARG A 160 -32.95 14.21 34.50
CA ARG A 160 -32.47 13.35 35.61
C ARG A 160 -33.46 12.28 36.13
N LYS A 161 -34.76 12.38 35.83
CA LYS A 161 -35.82 11.50 36.36
C LYS A 161 -36.64 10.80 35.26
N THR A 162 -36.03 10.46 34.12
CA THR A 162 -36.72 9.65 33.10
C THR A 162 -36.78 8.16 33.46
N HIS A 163 -37.95 7.56 33.23
CA HIS A 163 -38.15 6.12 33.40
C HIS A 163 -37.41 5.34 32.29
N ARG A 164 -36.79 4.20 32.64
CA ARG A 164 -36.04 3.31 31.73
C ARG A 164 -34.75 3.89 31.10
N GLY A 165 -34.20 4.97 31.64
CA GLY A 165 -32.81 5.39 31.42
C GLY A 165 -32.64 6.82 30.87
N LEU A 166 -31.44 7.38 31.08
CA LEU A 166 -31.10 8.77 30.77
C LEU A 166 -30.42 8.97 29.42
N ARG A 167 -29.67 7.96 28.96
CA ARG A 167 -28.78 8.03 27.79
C ARG A 167 -29.41 7.34 26.58
N LYS A 168 -30.61 7.79 26.23
CA LYS A 168 -31.42 7.27 25.11
C LYS A 168 -31.98 8.43 24.32
N VAL A 169 -32.40 8.16 23.09
CA VAL A 169 -33.27 9.06 22.32
C VAL A 169 -34.69 8.68 22.67
N ALA A 170 -35.51 9.65 23.06
CA ALA A 170 -36.94 9.51 23.30
C ALA A 170 -37.71 10.19 22.16
#